data_AF-A0A968VBP9-F1
#
_entry.id   AF-A0A968VBP9-F1
#
_cell.length_a   1.000
_cell.length_b   1.000
_cell.length_c   1.000
_cell.angle_alpha   90.00
_cell.angle_beta   90.00
_cell.angle_gamma   90.00
#
_symmetry.space_group_name_H-M   'P 1'
#
loop_
_entity.id
_entity.type
_entity.pdbx_description
1 polymer ?
#
loop_
_entity_poly.entity_id
_entity_poly.type
_entity_poly.pdbx_seq_one_letter_code
_entity_poly.pdbx_strand_id
1 'polypeptide(L)' 'MEHYEQEREDRISEDILADCYGDDEINTGWYYYFLDNLTFPISAVAKLKNAVVVLIRWQ' A
#
# COMPACT_ATOMS: atom_id res chain seq x y z
N MET A 1 -0.94 19.83 13.17
CA MET A 1 -0.92 19.29 11.80
C MET A 1 0.48 18.79 11.46
N GLU A 2 1.52 19.61 11.65
CA GLU A 2 2.94 19.24 11.40
C GLU A 2 3.40 17.94 12.12
N HIS A 3 2.97 17.71 13.35
CA HIS A 3 3.35 16.49 14.10
C HIS A 3 2.93 15.18 13.42
N TYR A 4 1.75 15.13 12.78
CA TYR A 4 1.25 13.90 12.15
C TYR A 4 1.96 13.58 10.83
N GLU A 5 2.51 14.59 10.16
CA GLU A 5 3.35 14.37 8.99
C GLU A 5 4.69 13.81 9.41
N GLN A 6 5.32 14.41 10.43
CA GLN A 6 6.61 13.91 10.94
C GLN A 6 6.52 12.47 11.43
N GLU A 7 5.50 12.12 12.22
CA GLU A 7 5.29 10.73 12.69
C GLU A 7 5.07 9.71 11.56
N ARG A 8 4.57 10.16 10.40
CA ARG A 8 4.43 9.31 9.22
C ARG A 8 5.76 9.16 8.51
N GLU A 9 6.49 10.24 8.31
CA GLU A 9 7.81 10.22 7.67
C GLU A 9 8.82 9.40 8.51
N ASP A 10 8.84 9.60 9.83
CA ASP A 10 9.70 8.86 10.75
C ASP A 10 9.42 7.35 10.68
N ARG A 11 8.14 6.95 10.65
CA ARG A 11 7.79 5.53 10.48
C ARG A 11 8.23 4.99 9.12
N ILE A 12 8.10 5.79 8.06
CA ILE A 12 8.52 5.36 6.73
C ILE A 12 10.05 5.17 6.69
N SER A 13 10.84 6.11 7.24
CA SER A 13 12.30 6.04 7.19
C SER A 13 12.89 5.03 8.16
N GLU A 14 12.39 5.00 9.41
CA GLU A 14 13.01 4.24 10.49
C GLU A 14 12.42 2.83 10.66
N ASP A 15 11.18 2.59 10.23
CA ASP A 15 10.53 1.28 10.37
C ASP A 15 10.36 0.56 9.02
N ILE A 16 9.82 1.24 8.00
CA ILE A 16 9.42 0.59 6.73
C ILE A 16 10.62 0.43 5.78
N LEU A 17 11.44 1.48 5.66
CA LEU A 17 12.55 1.57 4.70
C LEU A 17 13.92 1.54 5.38
N ALA A 18 13.98 1.07 6.62
CA ALA A 18 15.23 0.92 7.37
C ALA A 18 16.23 0.07 6.56
N ASP A 19 17.44 0.60 6.35
CA ASP A 19 18.51 -0.04 5.58
C ASP A 19 18.13 -0.49 4.15
N CYS A 20 17.12 0.13 3.53
CA CYS A 20 16.81 -0.10 2.12
C CYS A 20 17.66 0.83 1.24
N TYR A 21 18.49 0.25 0.36
CA TYR A 21 19.39 0.99 -0.53
C TYR A 21 18.99 0.88 -2.01
N GLY A 22 18.12 -0.07 -2.37
CA GLY A 22 17.64 -0.26 -3.73
C GLY A 22 16.12 -0.42 -3.85
N ASP A 23 15.60 -0.25 -5.06
CA ASP A 23 14.15 -0.31 -5.35
C ASP A 23 13.51 -1.64 -4.93
N ASP A 24 14.23 -2.76 -5.08
CA ASP A 24 13.75 -4.09 -4.67
C ASP A 24 13.60 -4.20 -3.16
N GLU A 25 14.52 -3.61 -2.40
CA GLU A 25 14.48 -3.58 -0.94
C GLU A 25 13.35 -2.67 -0.45
N ILE A 26 13.18 -1.50 -1.06
CA ILE A 26 12.07 -0.59 -0.78
C ILE A 26 10.72 -1.27 -1.00
N ASN A 27 10.56 -1.97 -2.12
CA ASN A 27 9.34 -2.73 -2.41
C ASN A 27 9.10 -3.83 -1.37
N THR A 28 10.17 -4.49 -0.93
CA THR A 28 10.12 -5.54 0.09
C THR A 28 9.73 -4.98 1.47
N GLY A 29 10.29 -3.83 1.87
CA GLY A 29 9.97 -3.15 3.12
C GLY A 29 8.48 -2.77 3.20
N TRP A 30 7.94 -2.16 2.13
CA TRP A 30 6.50 -1.90 2.04
C TRP A 30 5.65 -3.16 2.09
N TYR A 31 6.07 -4.21 1.37
CA TYR A 31 5.34 -5.48 1.37
C TYR A 31 5.21 -6.06 2.78
N TYR A 32 6.31 -6.15 3.53
CA TYR A 32 6.26 -6.70 4.89
C TYR A 32 5.50 -5.80 5.86
N TYR A 33 5.68 -4.47 5.76
CA TYR A 33 4.90 -3.55 6.57
C TYR A 33 3.39 -3.75 6.36
N PHE A 34 2.94 -3.87 5.11
CA PHE A 34 1.52 -4.14 4.84
C PHE A 34 1.08 -5.54 5.28
N LEU A 35 1.92 -6.56 5.11
CA LEU A 35 1.60 -7.92 5.54
C LEU A 35 1.34 -7.99 7.05
N ASP A 36 2.13 -7.30 7.85
CA ASP A 36 2.02 -7.33 9.31
C ASP A 36 0.93 -6.40 9.86
N ASN A 37 0.64 -5.28 9.17
CA ASN A 37 -0.24 -4.24 9.68
C ASN A 37 -1.65 -4.23 9.05
N LEU A 38 -1.86 -4.89 7.90
CA LEU A 38 -3.18 -5.02 7.31
C LEU A 38 -3.89 -6.28 7.79
N THR A 39 -4.92 -6.10 8.60
CA THR A 39 -5.79 -7.21 9.01
C THR A 39 -6.74 -7.57 7.87
N PHE A 40 -6.47 -8.69 7.20
CA PHE A 40 -7.39 -9.26 6.22
C PHE A 40 -8.43 -10.19 6.87
N PRO A 41 -9.64 -10.29 6.29
CA PRO A 41 -10.12 -9.61 5.09
C PRO A 41 -10.49 -8.13 5.33
N ILE A 42 -10.26 -7.27 4.34
CA ILE A 42 -10.72 -5.87 4.36
C ILE A 42 -11.82 -5.63 3.33
N SER A 43 -12.69 -4.69 3.61
CA SER A 43 -13.62 -4.12 2.63
C SER A 43 -13.05 -2.82 2.09
N ALA A 44 -12.84 -2.74 0.77
CA ALA A 44 -12.23 -1.59 0.13
C ALA A 44 -12.92 -1.25 -1.20
N VAL A 45 -12.93 0.03 -1.57
CA VAL A 45 -13.40 0.50 -2.88
C VAL A 45 -12.19 0.80 -3.76
N ALA A 46 -11.99 -0.02 -4.80
CA ALA A 46 -10.92 0.21 -5.78
C ALA A 46 -11.40 1.14 -6.91
N LYS A 47 -10.64 2.18 -7.20
CA LYS A 47 -10.83 3.00 -8.41
C LYS A 47 -10.08 2.35 -9.58
N LEU A 48 -10.81 1.61 -10.41
CA LEU A 48 -10.24 1.02 -11.63
C LEU A 48 -10.04 2.11 -12.69
N LYS A 49 -8.80 2.34 -13.11
CA LYS A 49 -8.48 3.33 -14.15
C LYS A 49 -9.00 2.93 -15.55
N ASN A 50 -9.11 1.63 -15.83
CA ASN A 50 -9.53 1.10 -17.14
C ASN A 50 -10.50 -0.08 -16.98
N ALA A 51 -11.65 0.13 -16.33
CA ALA A 51 -12.66 -0.92 -16.23
C ALA A 51 -13.31 -1.17 -17.60
N VAL A 52 -12.90 -2.24 -18.29
CA VAL A 52 -13.67 -2.78 -19.42
C VAL A 52 -14.80 -3.63 -18.83
N VAL A 53 -15.97 -3.03 -18.67
CA VAL A 53 -17.18 -3.76 -18.33
C VAL A 53 -17.71 -4.39 -19.62
N VAL A 54 -17.43 -5.67 -19.85
CA VAL A 54 -18.10 -6.45 -20.90
C VAL A 54 -19.45 -6.89 -20.36
N LEU A 55 -20.52 -6.16 -20.70
CA LEU A 55 -21.89 -6.62 -20.44
C LEU A 55 -22.23 -7.68 -21.49
N ILE A 56 -21.97 -8.96 -21.18
CA ILE A 56 -22.60 -10.05 -21.91
C ILE A 56 -24.04 -10.13 -21.40
N ARG A 57 -24.97 -9.52 -22.15
CA ARG A 57 -26.40 -9.82 -21.98
C ARG A 57 -26.65 -11.23 -22.48
N TRP A 58 -26.99 -12.14 -21.58
CA TRP A 58 -27.59 -13.42 -21.95
C TRP A 58 -29.03 -13.17 -22.41
N GLN A 59 -29.37 -13.71 -23.59
CA GLN A 59 -30.75 -13.88 -24.06
C GLN A 59 -31.43 -15.03 -23.34
#